data_AF-A0A8S2Q4S9-F1
#
_entry.id   AF-A0A8S2Q4S9-F1
#
_cell.length_a   1.000
_cell.length_b   1.000
_cell.length_c   1.000
_cell.angle_alpha   90.00
_cell.angle_beta   90.00
_cell.angle_gamma   90.00
#
_symmetry.space_group_name_H-M   'P 1'
#
loop_
_entity.id
_entity.type
_entity.pdbx_description
1 polymer ?
#
loop_
_entity_poly.entity_id
_entity_poly.type
_entity_poly.pdbx_seq_one_letter_code
_entity_poly.pdbx_strand_id
1 'polypeptide(L)'
;HTPKPYDPDDHIDYLDATVHFDDTCQDVLSVIGSPNSVYYKTDDKIKIHNSSPAISSGQRVQDKSDFYYNYVNFGMDILFDGQSHTVKKFILHTNFPCHYLFDSYFPCNFELMVRNYTTGKEIIVTPSTRWSAIQEIFDNRPSPAILHRSSSTNTTNPFGPTFCHLVNDDMIFEVMSNGYIASISFFNERD
;
A
#
# COMPACT_ATOMS: atom_id res chain seq x y z
N HIS A 1 23.70 6.70 -44.91
CA HIS A 1 23.21 6.17 -43.62
C HIS A 1 22.08 7.09 -43.19
N THR A 2 20.84 6.64 -43.31
CA THR A 2 19.67 7.36 -42.79
C THR A 2 19.64 7.16 -41.27
N PRO A 3 19.50 8.23 -40.46
CA PRO A 3 19.33 8.08 -39.02
C PRO A 3 18.04 7.29 -38.74
N LYS A 4 18.11 6.36 -37.77
CA LYS A 4 16.92 5.66 -37.28
C LYS A 4 15.89 6.70 -36.78
N PRO A 5 14.59 6.49 -37.03
CA PRO A 5 13.54 7.29 -36.41
C PRO A 5 13.68 7.24 -34.88
N TYR A 6 13.44 8.37 -34.22
CA TYR A 6 13.31 8.42 -32.77
C TYR A 6 12.10 7.57 -32.37
N ASP A 7 12.35 6.48 -31.67
CA ASP A 7 11.33 5.69 -31.00
C ASP A 7 11.24 6.18 -29.54
N PRO A 8 10.13 6.79 -29.11
CA PRO A 8 9.99 7.26 -27.74
C PRO A 8 10.09 6.14 -26.70
N ASP A 9 9.93 4.87 -27.09
CA ASP A 9 9.98 3.70 -26.20
C ASP A 9 11.40 3.09 -26.09
N ASP A 10 12.39 3.54 -26.88
CA ASP A 10 13.78 3.01 -26.89
C ASP A 10 14.56 3.27 -25.57
N HIS A 11 13.93 3.96 -24.60
CA HIS A 11 14.49 4.31 -23.29
C HIS A 11 13.61 3.92 -22.10
N ILE A 12 12.52 3.18 -22.33
CA ILE A 12 11.69 2.68 -21.23
C ILE A 12 12.17 1.28 -20.86
N ASP A 13 13.01 1.20 -19.82
CA ASP A 13 13.38 -0.07 -19.21
C ASP A 13 12.14 -0.65 -18.50
N TYR A 14 11.51 -1.65 -19.13
CA TYR A 14 10.43 -2.40 -18.52
C TYR A 14 11.00 -3.37 -17.49
N LEU A 15 10.55 -3.26 -16.24
CA LEU A 15 10.85 -4.23 -15.20
C LEU A 15 9.82 -5.37 -15.24
N ASP A 16 10.28 -6.59 -15.53
CA ASP A 16 9.51 -7.81 -15.34
C ASP A 16 9.95 -8.48 -14.03
N ALA A 17 9.15 -8.30 -12.97
CA ALA A 17 9.44 -8.79 -11.63
C ALA A 17 8.17 -9.36 -11.00
N THR A 18 8.33 -10.45 -10.26
CA THR A 18 7.24 -11.06 -9.49
C THR A 18 7.62 -11.07 -8.01
N VAL A 19 6.71 -10.59 -7.16
CA VAL A 19 6.85 -10.62 -5.70
C VAL A 19 5.58 -11.20 -5.10
N HIS A 20 5.74 -12.05 -4.11
CA HIS A 20 4.67 -12.73 -3.40
C HIS A 20 4.61 -12.31 -1.94
N PHE A 21 3.49 -12.63 -1.29
CA PHE A 21 3.48 -12.70 0.17
C PHE A 21 4.51 -13.72 0.65
N ASP A 22 5.05 -13.48 1.84
CA ASP A 22 6.12 -14.27 2.47
C ASP A 22 7.52 -14.19 1.83
N ASP A 23 7.67 -13.52 0.68
CA ASP A 23 8.99 -13.24 0.13
C ASP A 23 9.81 -12.44 1.15
N THR A 24 11.09 -12.80 1.29
CA THR A 24 12.00 -12.10 2.19
C THR A 24 12.40 -10.74 1.62
N CYS A 25 12.96 -9.87 2.46
CA CYS A 25 13.57 -8.62 1.98
C CYS A 25 14.59 -8.87 0.87
N GLN A 26 15.38 -9.95 0.97
CA GLN A 26 16.38 -10.31 -0.03
C GLN A 26 15.72 -10.71 -1.36
N ASP A 27 14.65 -11.47 -1.32
CA ASP A 27 13.91 -11.87 -2.52
C ASP A 27 13.38 -10.62 -3.24
N VAL A 28 12.71 -9.72 -2.52
CA VAL A 28 12.19 -8.46 -3.08
C VAL A 28 13.30 -7.58 -3.66
N LEU A 29 14.40 -7.40 -2.93
CA LEU A 29 15.55 -6.61 -3.41
C LEU A 29 16.20 -7.22 -4.66
N SER A 30 16.15 -8.54 -4.82
CA SER A 30 16.76 -9.23 -5.96
C SER A 30 16.00 -9.01 -7.27
N VAL A 31 14.68 -8.78 -7.20
CA VAL A 31 13.83 -8.62 -8.39
C VAL A 31 13.38 -7.17 -8.63
N ILE A 32 13.10 -6.38 -7.58
CA ILE A 32 12.69 -4.96 -7.74
C ILE A 32 13.88 -4.00 -7.61
N GLY A 33 14.92 -4.38 -6.86
CA GLY A 33 16.01 -3.50 -6.49
C GLY A 33 15.72 -2.70 -5.21
N SER A 34 16.61 -1.75 -4.90
CA SER A 34 16.54 -0.97 -3.66
C SER A 34 15.34 -0.03 -3.62
N PRO A 35 14.62 0.07 -2.49
CA PRO A 35 13.54 1.03 -2.35
C PRO A 35 14.05 2.47 -2.30
N ASN A 36 13.18 3.43 -2.59
CA ASN A 36 13.49 4.85 -2.47
C ASN A 36 13.64 5.26 -0.99
N SER A 37 12.86 4.65 -0.09
CA SER A 37 13.00 4.85 1.36
C SER A 37 12.54 3.63 2.14
N VAL A 38 12.99 3.55 3.40
CA VAL A 38 12.54 2.54 4.38
C VAL A 38 11.96 3.26 5.58
N TYR A 39 10.73 2.89 5.97
CA TYR A 39 10.05 3.45 7.14
C TYR A 39 9.71 2.35 8.14
N TYR A 40 10.27 2.44 9.34
CA TYR A 40 9.94 1.53 10.44
C TYR A 40 8.72 2.07 11.18
N LYS A 41 7.68 1.25 11.32
CA LYS A 41 6.56 1.60 12.20
C LYS A 41 7.12 1.84 13.59
N THR A 42 6.80 2.98 14.16
CA THR A 42 6.89 3.13 15.61
C THR A 42 5.77 2.31 16.19
N ASP A 43 6.10 1.14 16.76
CA ASP A 43 5.15 0.37 17.54
C ASP A 43 4.64 1.27 18.67
N ASP A 44 3.44 1.82 18.51
CA ASP A 44 2.69 2.49 19.56
C ASP A 44 2.12 1.44 20.54
N LYS A 45 2.97 0.49 20.93
CA LYS A 45 2.75 -0.30 22.13
C LYS A 45 3.02 0.67 23.25
N ILE A 46 1.95 1.29 23.75
CA ILE A 46 1.91 2.10 24.96
C ILE A 46 2.66 1.34 26.09
N LYS A 47 3.97 1.56 26.21
CA LYS A 47 4.88 1.04 27.26
C LYS A 47 4.62 1.79 28.58
N ILE A 48 3.36 2.02 28.96
CA ILE A 48 2.98 2.73 30.19
C ILE A 48 2.74 1.76 31.37
N HIS A 49 2.68 0.45 31.13
CA HIS A 49 2.61 -0.54 32.21
C HIS A 49 3.86 -1.42 32.24
N ASN A 50 4.94 -0.87 32.80
CA ASN A 50 5.91 -1.66 33.56
C ASN A 50 6.61 -0.78 34.59
N SER A 51 5.86 -0.38 35.62
CA SER A 51 6.42 0.02 36.90
C SER A 51 6.94 -1.23 37.61
N SER A 52 8.12 -1.69 37.22
CA SER A 52 8.95 -2.57 38.05
C SER A 52 10.42 -2.25 37.77
N PRO A 53 11.11 -1.54 38.68
CA PRO A 53 12.53 -1.26 38.55
C PRO A 53 13.29 -2.47 39.11
N ALA A 54 13.43 -3.51 38.30
CA ALA A 54 14.27 -4.65 38.65
C ALA A 54 15.00 -5.17 37.41
N ILE A 55 16.18 -4.60 37.18
CA ILE A 55 17.41 -5.25 36.69
C ILE A 55 17.21 -6.33 35.60
N SER A 56 17.52 -5.98 34.35
CA SER A 56 18.19 -6.91 33.44
C SER A 56 18.90 -6.15 32.32
N SER A 57 20.20 -5.93 32.54
CA SER A 57 21.29 -6.07 31.55
C SER A 57 20.92 -5.91 30.07
N GLY A 58 21.31 -4.79 29.47
CA GLY A 58 22.10 -4.72 28.21
C GLY A 58 21.61 -5.39 26.92
N GLN A 59 20.49 -6.10 26.90
CA GLN A 59 19.87 -6.57 25.67
C GLN A 59 18.98 -5.45 25.16
N ARG A 60 19.48 -4.72 24.14
CA ARG A 60 18.59 -4.05 23.20
C ARG A 60 17.62 -5.12 22.72
N VAL A 61 16.40 -5.14 23.23
CA VAL A 61 15.29 -5.73 22.50
C VAL A 61 15.31 -4.95 21.18
N GLN A 62 15.81 -5.59 20.10
CA GLN A 62 15.58 -5.07 18.76
C GLN A 62 14.06 -4.98 18.68
N ASP A 63 13.52 -3.75 18.72
CA ASP A 63 12.11 -3.54 18.54
C ASP A 63 11.78 -4.10 17.14
N LYS A 64 11.11 -5.26 17.12
CA LYS A 64 10.70 -6.03 15.93
C LYS A 64 9.49 -5.36 15.28
N SER A 65 9.63 -4.08 14.95
CA SER A 65 8.53 -3.36 14.32
C SER A 65 8.47 -3.67 12.83
N ASP A 66 7.25 -3.82 12.34
CA ASP A 66 6.98 -3.88 10.91
C ASP A 66 7.59 -2.66 10.20
N PHE A 67 8.05 -2.84 8.98
CA PHE A 67 8.66 -1.76 8.21
C PHE A 67 8.25 -1.78 6.75
N TYR A 68 8.24 -0.61 6.14
CA TYR A 68 7.86 -0.40 4.76
C TYR A 68 9.09 -0.20 3.90
N TYR A 69 9.08 -0.81 2.72
CA TYR A 69 9.84 -0.36 1.57
C TYR A 69 8.93 0.50 0.70
N ASN A 70 9.30 1.76 0.49
CA ASN A 70 8.57 2.68 -0.37
C ASN A 70 9.22 2.71 -1.75
N TYR A 71 8.48 2.27 -2.75
CA TYR A 71 8.86 2.32 -4.15
C TYR A 71 8.08 3.46 -4.83
N VAL A 72 8.52 4.68 -4.53
CA VAL A 72 7.92 5.94 -5.02
C VAL A 72 7.75 5.93 -6.53
N ASN A 73 8.76 5.41 -7.26
CA ASN A 73 8.75 5.37 -8.71
C ASN A 73 7.74 4.36 -9.30
N PHE A 74 7.31 3.37 -8.51
CA PHE A 74 6.30 2.38 -8.90
C PHE A 74 4.91 2.69 -8.31
N GLY A 75 4.78 3.76 -7.53
CA GLY A 75 3.55 4.08 -6.82
C GLY A 75 3.16 3.01 -5.81
N MET A 76 4.13 2.31 -5.20
CA MET A 76 3.87 1.12 -4.40
C MET A 76 4.62 1.16 -3.07
N ASP A 77 3.98 0.65 -2.02
CA ASP A 77 4.66 0.29 -0.77
C ASP A 77 4.54 -1.21 -0.50
N ILE A 78 5.59 -1.78 0.08
CA ILE A 78 5.61 -3.17 0.56
C ILE A 78 5.89 -3.14 2.06
N LEU A 79 4.96 -3.69 2.85
CA LEU A 79 5.11 -3.86 4.28
C LEU A 79 5.67 -5.24 4.58
N PHE A 80 6.75 -5.25 5.37
CA PHE A 80 7.38 -6.44 5.91
C PHE A 80 7.02 -6.63 7.36
N ASP A 81 6.89 -7.88 7.76
CA ASP A 81 6.77 -8.26 9.15
C ASP A 81 8.08 -8.04 9.91
N GLY A 82 8.01 -7.38 11.07
CA GLY A 82 9.19 -7.05 11.86
C GLY A 82 9.90 -8.26 12.48
N GLN A 83 9.27 -9.44 12.51
CA GLN A 83 9.83 -10.67 13.08
C GLN A 83 10.36 -11.61 12.01
N SER A 84 9.58 -11.91 10.97
CA SER A 84 10.01 -12.82 9.89
C SER A 84 10.77 -12.12 8.78
N HIS A 85 10.67 -10.78 8.68
CA HIS A 85 11.22 -9.98 7.58
C HIS A 85 10.67 -10.39 6.21
N THR A 86 9.41 -10.85 6.20
CA THR A 86 8.71 -11.29 5.01
C THR A 86 7.55 -10.37 4.65
N VAL A 87 7.19 -10.31 3.37
CA VAL A 87 6.10 -9.47 2.88
C VAL A 87 4.76 -9.90 3.48
N LYS A 88 4.04 -8.95 4.08
CA LYS A 88 2.69 -9.16 4.65
C LYS A 88 1.61 -8.27 4.04
N LYS A 89 1.98 -7.15 3.39
CA LYS A 89 1.04 -6.22 2.76
C LYS A 89 1.66 -5.47 1.59
N PHE A 90 0.87 -5.27 0.54
CA PHE A 90 1.16 -4.37 -0.58
C PHE A 90 0.20 -3.18 -0.54
N ILE A 91 0.67 -2.01 -0.97
CA ILE A 91 -0.15 -0.81 -1.10
C ILE A 91 0.14 -0.20 -2.47
N LEU A 92 -0.89 0.00 -3.29
CA LEU A 92 -0.78 0.62 -4.61
C LEU A 92 -1.45 2.00 -4.55
N HIS A 93 -0.72 3.04 -4.96
CA HIS A 93 -1.16 4.43 -4.95
C HIS A 93 -1.52 4.89 -6.35
N THR A 94 -2.73 5.41 -6.54
CA THR A 94 -3.17 5.95 -7.85
C THR A 94 -2.68 7.37 -8.10
N ASN A 95 -2.28 8.09 -7.04
CA ASN A 95 -1.83 9.47 -7.08
C ASN A 95 -2.84 10.43 -7.77
N PHE A 96 -4.13 10.30 -7.49
CA PHE A 96 -5.11 11.27 -7.99
C PHE A 96 -4.99 12.65 -7.32
N PRO A 97 -5.24 13.74 -8.05
CA PRO A 97 -5.42 15.07 -7.47
C PRO A 97 -6.53 15.07 -6.41
N CYS A 98 -6.43 16.01 -5.48
CA CYS A 98 -7.32 16.11 -4.32
C CYS A 98 -7.21 14.93 -3.33
N HIS A 99 -6.08 14.21 -3.35
CA HIS A 99 -5.65 13.36 -2.24
C HIS A 99 -4.51 14.03 -1.48
N TYR A 100 -4.35 13.72 -0.20
CA TYR A 100 -3.34 14.37 0.63
C TYR A 100 -1.90 13.92 0.31
N LEU A 101 -1.71 12.76 -0.33
CA LEU A 101 -0.41 12.29 -0.85
C LEU A 101 -0.19 12.64 -2.33
N PHE A 102 -1.04 13.49 -2.92
CA PHE A 102 -0.83 13.89 -4.30
C PHE A 102 0.59 14.46 -4.49
N ASP A 103 1.27 14.03 -5.56
CA ASP A 103 2.67 14.36 -5.89
C ASP A 103 3.74 13.68 -5.01
N SER A 104 3.34 12.79 -4.07
CA SER A 104 4.30 12.02 -3.26
C SER A 104 4.75 10.71 -3.92
N TYR A 105 4.02 10.22 -4.93
CA TYR A 105 4.26 8.95 -5.64
C TYR A 105 4.03 9.13 -7.14
N PHE A 106 4.71 8.34 -7.98
CA PHE A 106 4.20 8.14 -9.34
C PHE A 106 2.91 7.30 -9.31
N PRO A 107 1.95 7.51 -10.23
CA PRO A 107 0.76 6.68 -10.32
C PRO A 107 1.13 5.22 -10.59
N CYS A 108 0.67 4.30 -9.74
CA CYS A 108 0.78 2.88 -10.00
C CYS A 108 -0.22 2.46 -11.08
N ASN A 109 0.24 2.06 -12.26
CA ASN A 109 -0.62 1.61 -13.35
C ASN A 109 -0.94 0.11 -13.25
N PHE A 110 -1.79 -0.25 -12.29
CA PHE A 110 -2.13 -1.65 -12.01
C PHE A 110 -3.32 -2.17 -12.84
N GLU A 111 -3.36 -3.49 -13.01
CA GLU A 111 -4.55 -4.25 -13.40
C GLU A 111 -4.80 -5.31 -12.34
N LEU A 112 -5.93 -5.22 -11.64
CA LEU A 112 -6.27 -6.10 -10.53
C LEU A 112 -7.58 -6.82 -10.81
N MET A 113 -7.54 -8.15 -10.94
CA MET A 113 -8.76 -8.96 -10.99
C MET A 113 -9.35 -9.11 -9.58
N VAL A 114 -10.54 -8.57 -9.38
CA VAL A 114 -11.29 -8.67 -8.13
C VAL A 114 -12.52 -9.53 -8.36
N ARG A 115 -12.60 -10.65 -7.62
CA ARG A 115 -13.72 -11.60 -7.67
C ARG A 115 -14.57 -11.49 -6.41
N ASN A 116 -15.89 -11.40 -6.55
CA ASN A 116 -16.80 -11.68 -5.45
C ASN A 116 -16.98 -13.19 -5.33
N TYR A 117 -16.38 -13.79 -4.31
CA TYR A 117 -16.42 -15.25 -4.11
C TYR A 117 -17.82 -15.80 -3.82
N THR A 118 -18.75 -14.98 -3.35
CA THR A 118 -20.14 -15.38 -3.07
C THR A 118 -21.01 -15.40 -4.33
N THR A 119 -20.86 -14.40 -5.20
CA THR A 119 -21.70 -14.26 -6.41
C THR A 119 -21.05 -14.78 -7.68
N GLY A 120 -19.73 -14.99 -7.67
CA GLY A 120 -18.93 -15.37 -8.83
C GLY A 120 -18.68 -14.24 -9.84
N LYS A 121 -19.16 -13.02 -9.57
CA LYS A 121 -18.91 -11.84 -10.41
C LYS A 121 -17.45 -11.38 -10.28
N GLU A 122 -16.90 -10.82 -11.36
CA GLU A 122 -15.52 -10.37 -11.44
C GLU A 122 -15.41 -9.01 -12.15
N ILE A 123 -14.38 -8.24 -11.79
CA ILE A 123 -13.99 -6.99 -12.44
C ILE A 123 -12.47 -6.85 -12.47
N ILE A 124 -11.94 -6.29 -13.56
CA ILE A 124 -10.57 -5.78 -13.62
C ILE A 124 -10.60 -4.34 -13.14
N VAL A 125 -9.97 -4.08 -12.01
CA VAL A 125 -9.79 -2.76 -11.44
C VAL A 125 -8.49 -2.18 -11.96
N THR A 126 -8.56 -0.94 -12.45
CA THR A 126 -7.42 -0.12 -12.86
C THR A 126 -7.44 1.18 -12.05
N PRO A 127 -6.40 2.02 -12.10
CA PRO A 127 -6.45 3.33 -11.46
C PRO A 127 -7.65 4.18 -11.90
N SER A 128 -8.14 4.00 -13.13
CA SER A 128 -9.29 4.75 -13.64
C SER A 128 -10.65 4.24 -13.15
N THR A 129 -10.70 3.05 -12.54
CA THR A 129 -11.93 2.43 -12.07
C THR A 129 -12.55 3.23 -10.92
N ARG A 130 -13.85 3.55 -11.05
CA ARG A 130 -14.61 4.23 -10.01
C ARG A 130 -15.09 3.23 -8.95
N TRP A 131 -15.21 3.70 -7.71
CA TRP A 131 -15.72 2.89 -6.61
C TRP A 131 -17.12 2.32 -6.89
N SER A 132 -17.99 3.07 -7.57
CA SER A 132 -19.34 2.62 -7.92
C SER A 132 -19.37 1.31 -8.72
N ALA A 133 -18.41 1.10 -9.63
CA ALA A 133 -18.32 -0.13 -10.43
C ALA A 133 -17.96 -1.34 -9.57
N ILE A 134 -17.13 -1.14 -8.53
CA ILE A 134 -16.79 -2.20 -7.58
C ILE A 134 -17.99 -2.48 -6.67
N GLN A 135 -18.70 -1.43 -6.22
CA GLN A 135 -19.89 -1.58 -5.38
C GLN A 135 -20.99 -2.41 -6.05
N GLU A 136 -21.20 -2.28 -7.37
CA GLU A 136 -22.18 -3.08 -8.13
C GLU A 136 -21.93 -4.60 -8.08
N ILE A 137 -20.70 -5.01 -7.77
CA ILE A 137 -20.30 -6.42 -7.71
C ILE A 137 -20.35 -6.97 -6.28
N PHE A 138 -20.11 -6.12 -5.28
CA PHE A 138 -20.00 -6.53 -3.88
C PHE A 138 -21.24 -6.29 -3.02
N ASP A 139 -22.29 -5.69 -3.58
CA ASP A 139 -23.53 -5.27 -2.89
C ASP A 139 -23.24 -4.44 -1.61
N ASN A 140 -24.28 -4.02 -0.89
CA ASN A 140 -24.18 -3.14 0.30
C ASN A 140 -23.37 -3.79 1.46
N ARG A 141 -22.04 -3.69 1.37
CA ARG A 141 -21.09 -3.97 2.45
C ARG A 141 -21.26 -2.95 3.61
N PRO A 142 -20.80 -3.28 4.83
CA PRO A 142 -20.86 -2.37 5.97
C PRO A 142 -20.24 -1.00 5.66
N SER A 143 -20.68 0.03 6.39
CA SER A 143 -20.17 1.38 6.24
C SER A 143 -18.64 1.42 6.33
N PRO A 144 -17.96 2.17 5.45
CA PRO A 144 -16.51 2.25 5.45
C PRO A 144 -15.99 2.86 6.75
N ALA A 145 -14.75 2.50 7.11
CA ALA A 145 -14.01 3.27 8.09
C ALA A 145 -13.67 4.65 7.47
N ILE A 146 -13.90 5.72 8.23
CA ILE A 146 -13.59 7.08 7.79
C ILE A 146 -12.16 7.42 8.23
N LEU A 147 -11.33 7.80 7.27
CA LEU A 147 -9.93 8.12 7.51
C LEU A 147 -9.70 9.63 7.37
N HIS A 148 -9.57 10.30 8.52
CA HIS A 148 -9.16 11.70 8.61
C HIS A 148 -7.63 11.76 8.68
N ARG A 149 -6.97 11.93 7.53
CA ARG A 149 -5.52 12.10 7.48
C ARG A 149 -5.18 13.51 7.99
N SER A 150 -4.71 13.61 9.23
CA SER A 150 -4.02 14.80 9.76
C SER A 150 -2.52 14.58 9.57
N SER A 151 -1.79 15.51 8.95
CA SER A 151 -0.33 15.37 8.88
C SER A 151 0.30 15.56 10.26
N SER A 152 1.48 14.95 10.47
CA SER A 152 2.34 15.23 11.64
C SER A 152 2.91 16.66 11.64
N THR A 153 2.74 17.42 10.57
CA THR A 153 3.27 18.79 10.38
C THR A 153 2.20 19.89 10.50
N ASN A 154 1.09 19.64 11.19
CA ASN A 154 -0.01 20.63 11.37
C ASN A 154 -0.65 21.15 10.07
N THR A 155 -0.51 20.43 8.96
CA THR A 155 -1.31 20.66 7.74
C THR A 155 -2.55 19.78 7.81
N THR A 156 -3.72 20.40 7.92
CA THR A 156 -5.01 19.72 7.77
C THR A 156 -5.17 19.33 6.31
N ASN A 157 -5.55 18.07 6.02
CA ASN A 157 -5.89 17.66 4.67
C ASN A 157 -7.04 18.53 4.13
N PRO A 158 -6.81 19.39 3.11
CA PRO A 158 -7.81 20.33 2.63
C PRO A 158 -8.90 19.67 1.78
N PHE A 159 -8.71 18.41 1.37
CA PHE A 159 -9.60 17.70 0.46
C PHE A 159 -10.68 16.86 1.16
N GLY A 160 -10.66 16.86 2.49
CA GLY A 160 -11.59 16.07 3.31
C GLY A 160 -11.15 14.62 3.52
N PRO A 161 -11.97 13.81 4.21
CA PRO A 161 -11.61 12.44 4.54
C PRO A 161 -11.65 11.51 3.33
N THR A 162 -10.98 10.37 3.48
CA THR A 162 -11.16 9.21 2.61
C THR A 162 -11.94 8.11 3.33
N PHE A 163 -12.48 7.15 2.57
CA PHE A 163 -13.33 6.07 3.03
C PHE A 163 -12.67 4.73 2.71
N CYS A 164 -12.37 3.94 3.73
CA CYS A 164 -11.72 2.64 3.59
C CYS A 164 -12.77 1.53 3.58
N HIS A 165 -12.90 0.84 2.44
CA HIS A 165 -13.82 -0.27 2.24
C HIS A 165 -13.08 -1.60 2.21
N LEU A 166 -13.45 -2.52 3.10
CA LEU A 166 -12.94 -3.88 3.13
C LEU A 166 -13.69 -4.75 2.11
N VAL A 167 -12.94 -5.37 1.21
CA VAL A 167 -13.40 -6.29 0.17
C VAL A 167 -12.71 -7.63 0.40
N ASN A 168 -13.47 -8.73 0.34
CA ASN A 168 -12.98 -10.11 0.48
C ASN A 168 -12.17 -10.44 1.76
N ASP A 169 -12.20 -9.55 2.76
CA ASP A 169 -11.49 -9.66 4.03
C ASP A 169 -9.95 -9.59 3.93
N ASP A 170 -9.42 -9.34 2.72
CA ASP A 170 -7.98 -9.26 2.40
C ASP A 170 -7.59 -8.01 1.60
N MET A 171 -8.57 -7.20 1.17
CA MET A 171 -8.37 -6.00 0.37
C MET A 171 -9.03 -4.77 0.98
N ILE A 172 -8.30 -3.66 1.10
CA ILE A 172 -8.86 -2.36 1.48
C ILE A 172 -8.75 -1.40 0.31
N PHE A 173 -9.89 -0.84 -0.09
CA PHE A 173 -9.97 0.26 -1.05
C PHE A 173 -10.13 1.57 -0.29
N GLU A 174 -9.15 2.47 -0.40
CA GLU A 174 -9.27 3.85 0.08
C GLU A 174 -9.90 4.69 -1.02
N VAL A 175 -11.08 5.24 -0.76
CA VAL A 175 -11.89 5.97 -1.74
C VAL A 175 -12.02 7.42 -1.32
N MET A 176 -11.80 8.33 -2.26
CA MET A 176 -12.01 9.77 -2.04
C MET A 176 -13.49 10.13 -2.13
N SER A 177 -13.87 11.29 -1.60
CA SER A 177 -15.25 11.82 -1.64
C SER A 177 -15.84 11.94 -3.04
N ASN A 178 -15.00 12.09 -4.07
CA ASN A 178 -15.40 12.15 -5.47
C ASN A 178 -15.52 10.78 -6.15
N GLY A 179 -15.32 9.67 -5.42
CA GLY A 179 -15.48 8.29 -5.89
C GLY A 179 -14.29 7.69 -6.64
N TYR A 180 -13.16 8.42 -6.75
CA TYR A 180 -11.90 7.83 -7.23
C TYR A 180 -11.21 7.04 -6.12
N ILE A 181 -10.52 5.98 -6.51
CA ILE A 181 -9.71 5.15 -5.62
C ILE A 181 -8.38 5.88 -5.42
N ALA A 182 -8.01 6.17 -4.18
CA ALA A 182 -6.73 6.77 -3.82
C ALA A 182 -5.63 5.71 -3.65
N SER A 183 -5.96 4.59 -3.01
CA SER A 183 -5.06 3.47 -2.83
C SER A 183 -5.80 2.14 -2.69
N ILE A 184 -5.10 1.05 -2.99
CA ILE A 184 -5.55 -0.32 -2.71
C ILE A 184 -4.49 -0.98 -1.85
N SER A 185 -4.90 -1.56 -0.72
CA SER A 185 -4.04 -2.36 0.14
C SER A 185 -4.45 -3.83 0.10
N PHE A 186 -3.48 -4.71 -0.12
CA PHE A 186 -3.64 -6.17 -0.05
C PHE A 186 -2.89 -6.68 1.14
N PHE A 187 -3.45 -7.62 1.88
CA PHE A 187 -2.76 -8.18 3.03
C PHE A 187 -3.14 -9.64 3.24
N ASN A 188 -2.18 -10.37 3.79
CA ASN A 188 -2.39 -11.73 4.23
C ASN A 188 -2.39 -11.71 5.77
N GLU A 189 -3.56 -11.88 6.38
CA GLU A 189 -3.63 -12.12 7.82
C GLU A 189 -3.17 -13.55 8.08
N ARG A 190 -1.86 -13.74 8.28
CA ARG A 190 -1.37 -14.91 8.99
C ARG A 190 -1.14 -14.52 10.45
N ASP A 191 -2.09 -14.98 11.27
CA ASP A 191 -2.14 -15.07 12.74
C ASP A 191 -1.84 -13.83 13.59
#